data_AF-A0A7X7XAN6-F1
#
_entry.id   AF-A0A7X7XAN6-F1
#
_cell.length_a   1.000
_cell.length_b   1.000
_cell.length_c   1.000
_cell.angle_alpha   90.00
_cell.angle_beta   90.00
_cell.angle_gamma   90.00
#
_symmetry.space_group_name_H-M   'P 1'
#
loop_
_entity.id
_entity.type
_entity.pdbx_description
1 polymer ?
#
loop_
_entity_poly.entity_id
_entity_poly.type
_entity_poly.pdbx_seq_one_letter_code
_entity_poly.pdbx_strand_id
1 'polypeptide(L)'
;MTIGTLYTGFGYWNVYAWIMFFAIGALVVLFIRFTGRSDYEKGTYQDEVFYGGNPVPQDGEDLAVPASSSYWGFTKALASFYEVLVNLHTGILSDYMGFLIVTAAIISLLILL
;
A
#
# COMPACT_ATOMS: atom_id res chain seq x y z
N MET A 1 5.89 15.31 32.47
CA MET A 1 5.15 14.66 31.37
C MET A 1 3.75 15.28 31.34
N THR A 2 3.42 16.08 30.34
CA THR A 2 2.07 16.64 30.16
C THR A 2 1.17 15.52 29.65
N ILE A 3 -0.01 15.36 30.25
CA ILE A 3 -0.99 14.32 29.86
C ILE A 3 -1.32 14.48 28.37
N GLY A 4 -1.33 13.37 27.63
CA GLY A 4 -1.69 13.34 26.21
C GLY A 4 -0.60 13.82 25.24
N THR A 5 0.64 14.01 25.68
CA THR A 5 1.77 14.35 24.79
C THR A 5 2.79 13.21 24.73
N LEU A 6 3.00 12.67 23.53
CA LEU A 6 4.00 11.65 23.21
C LEU A 6 5.23 12.31 22.57
N TYR A 7 6.39 12.18 23.19
CA TYR A 7 7.66 12.67 22.62
C TYR A 7 8.32 11.57 21.78
N THR A 8 8.79 11.92 20.60
CA THR A 8 9.51 11.05 19.67
C THR A 8 10.86 11.68 19.30
N GLY A 9 11.73 10.92 18.65
CA GLY A 9 13.01 11.45 18.13
C GLY A 9 12.89 12.56 17.08
N PHE A 10 11.66 12.87 16.63
CA PHE A 10 11.36 13.88 15.62
C PHE A 10 10.45 15.01 16.13
N GLY A 11 10.12 15.05 17.43
CA GLY A 11 9.27 16.09 18.02
C GLY A 11 8.27 15.57 19.04
N TYR A 12 7.11 16.23 19.15
CA TYR A 12 6.04 15.85 20.07
C TYR A 12 4.70 15.69 19.34
N TRP A 13 3.89 14.77 19.83
CA TRP A 13 2.57 14.44 19.33
C TRP A 13 1.54 14.64 20.44
N ASN A 14 0.58 15.54 20.24
CA ASN A 14 -0.47 15.78 21.22
C ASN A 14 -1.79 15.13 20.79
N VAL A 15 -2.28 14.17 21.58
CA VAL A 15 -3.49 13.38 21.29
C VAL A 15 -4.72 14.28 21.14
N TYR A 16 -4.86 15.30 21.98
CA TYR A 16 -6.01 16.21 21.92
C TYR A 16 -6.00 17.07 20.66
N ALA A 17 -4.82 17.53 20.22
CA ALA A 17 -4.68 18.26 18.95
C ALA A 17 -5.13 17.42 17.75
N TRP A 18 -4.80 16.12 17.74
CA TRP A 18 -5.24 15.20 16.68
C TRP A 18 -6.74 14.95 16.70
N ILE A 19 -7.33 14.71 17.88
CA ILE A 19 -8.78 14.57 18.01
C ILE A 19 -9.49 15.83 17.50
N MET A 20 -8.99 17.01 17.87
CA MET A 20 -9.54 18.29 17.43
C MET A 20 -9.41 18.46 15.91
N PHE A 21 -8.26 18.13 15.33
CA PHE A 21 -8.03 18.18 13.89
C PHE A 21 -9.04 17.31 13.12
N PHE A 22 -9.23 16.05 13.53
CA PHE A 22 -10.20 15.17 12.88
C PHE A 22 -11.65 15.63 13.10
N ALA A 23 -11.99 16.15 14.28
CA ALA A 23 -13.32 16.70 14.54
C ALA A 23 -13.63 17.90 13.63
N ILE A 24 -12.68 18.83 13.48
CA ILE A 24 -12.82 19.98 12.56
C ILE A 24 -12.96 19.49 11.12
N GLY A 25 -12.13 18.55 10.69
CA GLY A 25 -12.23 17.95 9.34
C GLY A 25 -13.59 17.33 9.08
N ALA A 26 -14.13 16.57 10.04
CA ALA A 26 -15.46 15.98 9.94
C ALA A 26 -16.55 17.05 9.84
N LEU A 27 -16.48 18.12 10.63
CA LEU A 27 -17.42 19.23 10.56
C LEU A 27 -17.39 19.93 9.19
N VAL A 28 -16.20 20.15 8.62
CA VAL A 28 -16.06 20.73 7.27
C VAL A 28 -16.70 19.81 6.21
N VAL A 29 -16.43 18.51 6.27
CA VAL A 29 -17.03 17.53 5.35
C VAL A 29 -18.55 17.51 5.48
N LEU A 30 -19.08 17.49 6.71
CA LEU A 30 -20.53 17.51 6.95
C LEU A 30 -21.16 18.82 6.50
N PHE A 31 -20.47 19.95 6.67
CA PHE A 31 -20.92 21.25 6.19
C PHE A 31 -21.00 21.28 4.66
N ILE A 32 -19.97 20.80 3.96
CA ILE A 32 -19.98 20.68 2.49
C ILE A 32 -21.09 19.73 2.03
N ARG A 33 -21.29 18.61 2.75
CA ARG A 33 -22.39 17.69 2.46
C ARG A 33 -23.75 18.36 2.64
N PHE A 34 -23.91 19.20 3.65
CA PHE A 34 -25.13 19.95 3.92
C PHE A 34 -25.43 21.00 2.84
N THR A 35 -24.41 21.59 2.21
CA THR A 35 -24.60 22.50 1.07
C THR A 35 -24.85 21.77 -0.25
N GLY A 36 -24.77 20.44 -0.27
CA GLY A 36 -25.09 19.63 -1.44
C GLY A 36 -26.57 19.67 -1.82
N ARG A 37 -26.85 19.36 -3.08
CA ARG A 37 -28.22 19.28 -3.62
C ARG A 37 -28.90 17.99 -3.16
N SER A 38 -30.03 18.11 -2.48
CA SER A 38 -30.83 16.97 -2.02
C SER A 38 -31.78 16.43 -3.08
N ASP A 39 -31.96 17.17 -4.17
CA ASP A 39 -32.86 16.87 -5.30
C ASP A 39 -32.19 16.04 -6.40
N TYR A 40 -31.10 15.33 -6.07
CA TYR A 40 -30.47 14.39 -6.98
C TYR A 40 -31.33 13.13 -7.17
N GLU A 41 -31.34 12.59 -8.39
CA GLU A 41 -32.15 11.42 -8.72
C GLU A 41 -31.38 10.14 -8.44
N LYS A 42 -31.69 9.51 -7.29
CA LYS A 42 -31.09 8.23 -6.89
C LYS A 42 -31.31 7.13 -7.93
N GLY A 43 -30.26 6.36 -8.22
CA GLY A 43 -30.29 5.25 -9.17
C GLY A 43 -30.27 5.68 -10.64
N THR A 44 -29.98 6.95 -10.92
CA THR A 44 -29.77 7.46 -12.28
C THR A 44 -28.28 7.71 -12.54
N TYR A 45 -27.94 8.15 -13.76
CA TYR A 45 -26.58 8.62 -14.09
C TYR A 45 -26.05 9.73 -13.17
N GLN A 46 -26.92 10.43 -12.41
CA GLN A 46 -26.51 11.43 -11.42
C GLN A 46 -25.81 10.81 -10.19
N ASP A 47 -26.00 9.51 -9.95
CA ASP A 47 -25.32 8.75 -8.88
C ASP A 47 -24.00 8.13 -9.33
N GLU A 48 -23.72 8.15 -10.64
CA GLU A 48 -22.50 7.54 -11.19
C GLU A 48 -21.29 8.46 -11.03
N VAL A 49 -20.11 7.87 -10.89
CA VAL A 49 -18.85 8.62 -10.89
C VAL A 49 -18.66 9.24 -12.27
N PHE A 50 -18.52 10.57 -12.32
CA PHE A 50 -18.24 11.26 -13.58
C PHE A 50 -16.86 10.84 -14.12
N TYR A 51 -16.83 10.04 -15.18
CA TYR A 51 -15.62 9.63 -15.88
C TYR A 51 -15.64 10.11 -17.34
N GLY A 52 -15.56 11.43 -17.53
CA GLY A 52 -15.48 12.02 -18.87
C GLY A 52 -16.67 11.71 -19.78
N GLY A 53 -17.83 11.37 -19.21
CA GLY A 53 -19.04 10.99 -19.96
C GLY A 53 -19.09 9.54 -20.44
N ASN A 54 -18.11 8.70 -20.09
CA ASN A 54 -18.14 7.27 -20.39
C ASN A 54 -18.75 6.46 -19.22
N PRO A 55 -19.44 5.33 -19.50
CA PRO A 55 -19.82 4.38 -18.47
C PRO A 55 -18.58 3.89 -17.72
N VAL A 56 -18.65 3.90 -16.39
CA VAL A 56 -17.59 3.38 -15.52
C VAL A 56 -17.73 1.85 -15.42
N PRO A 57 -16.73 1.05 -15.85
CA PRO A 57 -16.66 -0.38 -15.57
C PRO A 57 -16.82 -0.64 -14.08
N GLN A 58 -17.63 -1.65 -13.70
CA GLN A 58 -17.98 -1.92 -12.29
C GLN A 58 -16.77 -2.19 -11.40
N ASP A 59 -15.71 -2.68 -12.00
CA ASP A 59 -14.44 -3.13 -11.43
C ASP A 59 -13.30 -2.12 -11.63
N GLY A 60 -13.49 -1.10 -12.47
CA GLY A 60 -12.50 -0.04 -12.71
C GLY A 60 -11.16 -0.50 -13.29
N GLU A 61 -11.02 -1.80 -13.60
CA GLU A 61 -9.78 -2.39 -14.12
C GLU A 61 -9.37 -1.78 -15.47
N ASP A 62 -10.35 -1.50 -16.32
CA ASP A 62 -10.12 -0.86 -17.63
C ASP A 62 -9.93 0.67 -17.56
N LEU A 63 -10.15 1.29 -16.39
CA LEU A 63 -10.04 2.75 -16.21
C LEU A 63 -8.68 3.20 -15.68
N ALA A 64 -7.96 2.29 -15.02
CA ALA A 64 -6.71 2.61 -14.34
C ALA A 64 -5.53 2.00 -15.08
N VAL A 65 -4.47 2.79 -15.28
CA VAL A 65 -3.16 2.22 -15.60
C VAL A 65 -2.75 1.36 -14.39
N PRO A 66 -2.51 0.04 -14.57
CA PRO A 66 -2.17 -0.83 -13.45
C PRO A 66 -0.96 -0.28 -12.68
N ALA A 67 -0.98 -0.34 -11.35
CA ALA A 67 0.14 0.12 -10.53
C ALA A 67 1.46 -0.60 -10.88
N SER A 68 1.38 -1.82 -11.40
CA SER A 68 2.51 -2.58 -11.96
C SER A 68 3.18 -1.89 -13.16
N SER A 69 2.47 -1.01 -13.85
CA SER A 69 2.98 -0.23 -14.99
C SER A 69 3.95 0.87 -14.54
N SER A 70 3.80 1.41 -13.33
CA SER A 70 4.60 2.54 -12.83
C SER A 70 6.11 2.25 -12.81
N TYR A 71 6.48 0.99 -12.60
CA TYR A 71 7.88 0.55 -12.57
C TYR A 71 8.17 -0.54 -13.60
N TRP A 72 7.34 -0.66 -14.65
CA TRP A 72 7.46 -1.74 -15.63
C TRP A 72 8.87 -1.84 -16.23
N GLY A 73 9.49 -0.72 -16.58
CA GLY A 73 10.85 -0.71 -17.12
C GLY A 73 11.88 -1.28 -16.13
N PHE A 74 11.76 -0.95 -14.85
CA PHE A 74 12.63 -1.46 -13.79
C PHE A 74 12.39 -2.94 -13.51
N THR A 75 11.13 -3.36 -13.37
CA THR A 75 10.80 -4.77 -13.12
C THR A 75 11.14 -5.64 -14.32
N LYS A 76 10.98 -5.12 -15.55
CA LYS A 76 11.37 -5.82 -16.77
C LYS A 76 12.88 -5.95 -16.92
N ALA A 77 13.63 -4.90 -16.60
CA ALA A 77 15.10 -4.94 -16.62
C ALA A 77 15.68 -5.96 -15.63
N LEU A 78 15.02 -6.17 -14.49
CA LEU A 78 15.42 -7.14 -13.46
C LEU A 78 14.69 -8.50 -13.56
N ALA A 79 13.87 -8.72 -14.58
CA ALA A 79 13.01 -9.89 -14.66
C ALA A 79 13.79 -11.21 -14.53
N SER A 80 14.93 -11.34 -15.23
CA SER A 80 15.76 -12.54 -15.16
C SER A 80 16.40 -12.76 -13.79
N PHE A 81 16.73 -11.69 -13.07
CA PHE A 81 17.24 -11.79 -11.69
C PHE A 81 16.16 -12.30 -10.75
N TYR A 82 14.96 -11.73 -10.82
CA TYR A 82 13.82 -12.16 -10.02
C TYR A 82 13.39 -13.58 -10.35
N GLU A 83 13.42 -13.98 -11.62
CA GLU A 83 13.08 -15.34 -12.05
C GLU A 83 13.97 -16.38 -11.37
N VAL A 84 15.28 -16.13 -11.29
CA VAL A 84 16.20 -17.00 -10.53
C VAL A 84 15.82 -17.06 -9.06
N LEU A 85 15.58 -15.92 -8.41
CA LEU A 85 15.24 -15.88 -6.98
C LEU A 85 13.92 -16.60 -6.68
N VAL A 86 12.90 -16.40 -7.51
CA VAL A 86 11.59 -17.05 -7.35
C VAL A 86 11.74 -18.57 -7.52
N ASN A 87 12.51 -19.00 -8.52
CA ASN A 87 12.73 -20.44 -8.78
C ASN A 87 13.53 -21.16 -7.67
N LEU A 88 14.29 -20.43 -6.84
CA LEU A 88 14.94 -21.00 -5.65
C LEU A 88 13.96 -21.34 -4.52
N HIS A 89 12.73 -20.81 -4.54
CA HIS A 89 11.69 -21.06 -3.54
C HIS A 89 10.80 -22.23 -3.95
N THR A 90 11.39 -23.43 -4.06
CA THR A 90 10.71 -24.63 -4.56
C THR A 90 9.59 -25.12 -3.64
N GLY A 91 9.60 -24.73 -2.35
CA GLY A 91 8.69 -25.28 -1.34
C GLY A 91 9.04 -26.69 -0.88
N ILE A 92 10.12 -27.29 -1.36
CA ILE A 92 10.57 -28.64 -1.00
C ILE A 92 11.56 -28.56 0.17
N LEU A 93 11.23 -29.20 1.29
CA LEU A 93 12.03 -29.12 2.53
C LEU A 93 13.51 -29.49 2.35
N SER A 94 13.80 -30.50 1.51
CA SER A 94 15.17 -30.95 1.26
C SER A 94 16.06 -29.85 0.67
N ASP A 95 15.52 -28.98 -0.18
CA ASP A 95 16.28 -27.93 -0.85
C ASP A 95 16.71 -26.86 0.16
N TYR A 96 15.83 -26.50 1.09
CA TYR A 96 16.13 -25.60 2.20
C TYR A 96 17.15 -26.19 3.19
N MET A 97 17.04 -27.50 3.49
CA MET A 97 18.04 -28.19 4.30
C MET A 97 19.40 -28.23 3.59
N GLY A 98 19.41 -28.39 2.27
CA GLY A 98 20.61 -28.26 1.45
C GLY A 98 21.27 -26.89 1.62
N PHE A 99 20.50 -25.81 1.47
CA PHE A 99 21.02 -24.45 1.66
C PHE A 99 21.58 -24.21 3.06
N LEU A 100 20.90 -24.71 4.10
CA LEU A 100 21.37 -24.62 5.48
C LEU A 100 22.74 -25.30 5.66
N ILE A 101 22.86 -26.55 5.19
CA ILE A 101 24.09 -27.34 5.31
C ILE A 101 25.24 -26.68 4.56
N VAL A 102 25.02 -26.24 3.31
CA VAL A 102 26.05 -25.56 2.51
C VAL A 102 26.50 -24.27 3.18
N THR A 103 25.55 -23.46 3.66
CA THR A 103 25.88 -22.21 4.35
C THR A 103 26.67 -22.46 5.63
N ALA A 104 26.26 -23.44 6.44
CA ALA A 104 26.98 -23.83 7.64
C ALA A 104 28.40 -24.32 7.33
N ALA A 105 28.57 -25.15 6.30
CA ALA A 105 29.89 -25.63 5.87
C ALA A 105 30.81 -24.48 5.41
N ILE A 106 30.29 -23.52 4.64
CA ILE A 106 31.04 -22.33 4.22
C ILE A 106 31.47 -21.51 5.45
N ILE A 107 30.56 -21.24 6.38
CA ILE A 107 30.88 -20.49 7.61
C ILE A 107 31.93 -21.24 8.44
N SER A 108 31.77 -22.54 8.65
CA SER A 108 32.74 -23.35 9.38
C SER A 108 34.12 -23.33 8.71
N LEU A 109 34.19 -23.42 7.39
CA LEU A 109 35.46 -23.31 6.65
C LEU A 109 36.11 -21.94 6.85
N LEU A 110 35.33 -20.86 6.75
CA LEU A 110 35.82 -19.50 6.93
C LEU A 110 36.32 -19.22 8.36
N ILE A 111 35.76 -19.89 9.36
CA ILE A 111 36.21 -19.79 10.77
C ILE A 111 37.53 -20.57 11.00
N LEU A 112 37.72 -21.69 10.28
CA LEU A 112 38.88 -22.57 10.44
C LEU A 112 40.11 -22.11 9.64
N LEU A 113 39.94 -21.23 8.66
CA LEU A 113 41.00 -20.56 7.90
C LEU A 113 41.52 -19.32 8.64
#